data_AF-A0A432UTF9-F1
#
_entry.id   AF-A0A432UTF9-F1
#
_cell.length_a   1.000
_cell.length_b   1.000
_cell.length_c   1.000
_cell.angle_alpha   90.00
_cell.angle_beta   90.00
_cell.angle_gamma   90.00
#
_symmetry.space_group_name_H-M   'P 1'
#
loop_
_entity.id
_entity.type
_entity.pdbx_description
1 polymer ?
#
loop_
_entity_poly.entity_id
_entity_poly.type
_entity_poly.pdbx_seq_one_letter_code
_entity_poly.pdbx_strand_id
1 'polypeptide(L)'
;MAEEPLKQEVTDGWISMMEHYFLSAWLPNDPSSKNMLTSKVLSGNGGQEYLISMRSSPITIPAGESGGFSSQFYAGPKLQNDLEKLAPGLGLTVDYGILTVIAKPIFWLLSTIHSVVGNWGWSIILLTILIKAAFYKLSAASYRSMAKMKKVAPKLKSLKDRFGDDK
;
A
#
# COMPACT_ATOMS: atom_id res chain seq x y z
N MET A 1 1.50 17.29 3.46
CA MET A 1 0.26 17.30 4.28
C MET A 1 -0.39 18.64 4.01
N ALA A 2 -1.61 18.68 3.47
CA ALA A 2 -2.21 19.92 3.00
C ALA A 2 -2.34 20.93 4.15
N GLU A 3 -1.99 22.20 3.90
CA GLU A 3 -2.02 23.28 4.90
C GLU A 3 -3.45 23.73 5.25
N GLU A 4 -4.46 23.31 4.46
CA GLU A 4 -5.86 23.64 4.68
C GLU A 4 -6.70 22.42 5.07
N PRO A 5 -7.70 22.58 5.97
CA PRO A 5 -8.62 21.52 6.33
C PRO A 5 -9.38 21.04 5.09
N LEU A 6 -9.31 19.73 4.82
CA LEU A 6 -10.05 19.09 3.74
C LEU A 6 -11.54 19.42 3.87
N LYS A 7 -12.15 19.86 2.77
CA LYS A 7 -13.60 19.97 2.60
C LYS A 7 -13.95 19.66 1.16
N GLN A 8 -14.40 18.44 0.90
CA GLN A 8 -14.69 17.97 -0.45
C GLN A 8 -16.01 17.21 -0.49
N GLU A 9 -16.79 17.44 -1.55
CA GLU A 9 -17.94 16.61 -1.89
C GLU A 9 -17.48 15.48 -2.80
N VAL A 10 -17.76 14.26 -2.39
CA VAL A 10 -17.41 13.05 -3.15
C VAL A 10 -18.68 12.23 -3.34
N THR A 11 -18.87 11.70 -4.55
CA THR A 11 -19.95 10.77 -4.85
C THR A 11 -19.37 9.38 -4.70
N ASP A 12 -19.87 8.63 -3.72
CA ASP A 12 -19.19 7.45 -3.18
C ASP A 12 -17.81 7.80 -2.57
N GLY A 13 -17.46 7.20 -1.45
CA GLY A 13 -16.22 7.55 -0.78
C GLY A 13 -16.22 7.23 0.71
N TRP A 14 -15.06 6.86 1.21
CA TRP A 14 -14.87 6.43 2.59
C TRP A 14 -13.87 7.35 3.29
N ILE A 15 -13.98 7.42 4.61
CA ILE A 15 -12.97 8.01 5.47
C ILE A 15 -12.26 6.91 6.23
N SER A 16 -10.97 7.08 6.48
CA SER A 16 -10.23 6.14 7.32
C SER A 16 -9.18 6.85 8.16
N MET A 17 -8.89 6.26 9.31
CA MET A 17 -7.66 6.46 10.05
C MET A 17 -6.87 5.15 9.99
N MET A 18 -5.57 5.25 9.79
CA MET A 18 -4.73 4.07 9.58
C MET A 18 -3.42 4.16 10.34
N GLU A 19 -3.02 3.02 10.85
CA GLU A 19 -1.74 2.75 11.52
C GLU A 19 -0.91 1.78 10.67
N HIS A 20 0.25 1.36 11.16
CA HIS A 20 1.11 0.44 10.39
C HIS A 20 0.43 -0.91 10.08
N TYR A 21 -0.30 -1.50 11.04
CA TYR A 21 -0.92 -2.83 10.88
C TYR A 21 -2.45 -2.83 10.91
N PHE A 22 -3.07 -1.75 11.38
CA PHE A 22 -4.51 -1.67 11.61
C PHE A 22 -5.10 -0.47 10.88
N LEU A 23 -6.39 -0.52 10.60
CA LEU A 23 -7.15 0.63 10.11
C LEU A 23 -8.57 0.62 10.66
N SER A 24 -9.13 1.82 10.77
CA SER A 24 -10.55 2.05 10.99
C SER A 24 -11.11 2.84 9.83
N ALA A 25 -12.16 2.35 9.18
CA ALA A 25 -12.79 2.99 8.03
C ALA A 25 -14.30 3.08 8.20
N TRP A 26 -14.87 4.21 7.78
CA TRP A 26 -16.30 4.45 7.69
C TRP A 26 -16.70 4.49 6.22
N LEU A 27 -17.64 3.61 5.85
CA LEU A 27 -18.11 3.42 4.50
C LEU A 27 -19.60 3.78 4.41
N PRO A 28 -20.01 4.62 3.45
CA PRO A 28 -21.42 4.84 3.16
C PRO A 28 -22.01 3.60 2.52
N ASN A 29 -23.25 3.24 2.87
CA ASN A 29 -23.91 2.06 2.30
C ASN A 29 -24.62 2.36 0.97
N ASP A 30 -24.74 3.64 0.60
CA ASP A 30 -25.34 4.08 -0.66
C ASP A 30 -24.25 4.69 -1.57
N PRO A 31 -23.82 3.97 -2.62
CA PRO A 31 -22.83 4.45 -3.59
C PRO A 31 -23.29 5.69 -4.37
N SER A 32 -24.59 5.98 -4.41
CA SER A 32 -25.15 7.15 -5.11
C SER A 32 -25.21 8.38 -4.20
N SER A 33 -24.96 8.22 -2.91
CA SER A 33 -25.02 9.31 -1.95
C SER A 33 -23.84 10.27 -2.11
N LYS A 34 -24.14 11.57 -2.19
CA LYS A 34 -23.13 12.63 -2.08
C LYS A 34 -22.75 12.77 -0.62
N ASN A 35 -21.47 12.58 -0.34
CA ASN A 35 -20.89 12.66 0.99
C ASN A 35 -19.92 13.84 1.06
N MET A 36 -20.07 14.66 2.09
CA MET A 36 -19.12 15.72 2.41
C MET A 36 -18.05 15.16 3.33
N LEU A 37 -16.81 15.14 2.86
CA LEU A 37 -15.65 14.73 3.64
C LEU A 37 -14.95 15.96 4.22
N THR A 38 -14.70 15.94 5.51
CA THR A 38 -14.00 17.03 6.20
C THR A 38 -12.89 16.53 7.11
N SER A 39 -11.78 17.26 7.18
CA SER A 39 -10.75 17.05 8.21
C SER A 39 -10.63 18.30 9.08
N LYS A 40 -10.50 18.13 10.40
CA LYS A 40 -10.28 19.24 11.35
C LYS A 40 -9.18 18.88 12.34
N VAL A 41 -8.40 19.88 12.72
CA VAL A 41 -7.53 19.79 13.90
C VAL A 41 -8.25 20.50 15.03
N LEU A 42 -8.56 19.77 16.08
CA LEU A 42 -9.14 20.30 17.31
C LEU A 42 -7.99 20.59 18.27
N SER A 43 -7.95 21.81 18.81
CA SER A 43 -7.01 22.15 19.89
C SER A 43 -7.81 22.20 21.18
N GLY A 44 -7.56 21.23 22.06
CA GLY A 44 -8.17 21.16 23.39
C GLY A 44 -7.12 21.28 24.51
N ASN A 45 -7.57 21.36 25.76
CA ASN A 45 -6.68 21.44 26.93
C ASN A 45 -5.72 20.25 27.10
N GLY A 46 -5.90 19.15 26.34
CA GLY A 46 -5.07 17.95 26.36
C GLY A 46 -4.12 17.77 25.16
N GLY A 47 -4.10 18.70 24.18
CA GLY A 47 -3.25 18.61 23.00
C GLY A 47 -3.98 18.83 21.67
N GLN A 48 -3.30 18.53 20.56
CA GLN A 48 -3.88 18.55 19.21
C GLN A 48 -4.53 17.20 18.90
N GLU A 49 -5.80 17.22 18.55
CA GLU A 49 -6.56 16.05 18.09
C GLU A 49 -6.87 16.22 16.60
N TYR A 50 -6.66 15.16 15.84
CA TYR A 50 -6.97 15.13 14.41
C TYR A 50 -8.29 14.39 14.20
N LEU A 51 -9.25 15.02 13.53
CA LEU A 51 -10.55 14.46 13.24
C LEU A 51 -10.77 14.39 11.72
N ILE A 52 -11.25 13.24 11.25
CA ILE A 52 -11.81 13.07 9.91
C ILE A 52 -13.29 12.71 10.04
N SER A 53 -14.14 13.32 9.24
CA SER A 53 -15.60 13.15 9.33
C SER A 53 -16.23 13.10 7.95
N MET A 54 -17.28 12.29 7.86
CA MET A 54 -18.10 12.11 6.66
C MET A 54 -19.53 12.50 7.01
N ARG A 55 -20.16 13.32 6.19
CA ARG A 55 -21.56 13.71 6.33
C ARG A 55 -22.32 13.37 5.06
N SER A 56 -23.29 12.47 5.18
CA SER A 56 -24.19 12.11 4.09
C SER A 56 -25.24 13.18 3.84
N SER A 57 -25.80 13.16 2.64
CA SER A 57 -26.95 14.02 2.29
C SER A 57 -28.15 13.75 3.21
N PRO A 58 -28.91 14.79 3.59
CA PRO A 58 -30.09 14.63 4.44
C PRO A 58 -31.16 13.80 3.72
N ILE A 59 -31.78 12.88 4.46
CA ILE A 59 -32.92 12.08 4.00
C ILE A 59 -34.19 12.73 4.54
N THR A 60 -35.12 13.08 3.66
CA THR A 60 -36.45 13.58 4.05
C THR A 60 -37.39 12.40 4.24
N ILE A 61 -37.97 12.26 5.43
CA ILE A 61 -38.95 11.22 5.75
C ILE A 61 -40.33 11.90 5.88
N PRO A 62 -41.29 11.63 4.98
CA PRO A 62 -42.65 12.14 5.08
C PRO A 62 -43.38 11.73 6.36
N ALA A 63 -44.41 12.50 6.72
CA ALA A 63 -45.23 12.20 7.90
C ALA A 63 -45.94 10.85 7.76
N GLY A 64 -45.76 9.98 8.74
CA GLY A 64 -46.32 8.61 8.74
C GLY A 64 -45.45 7.56 8.04
N GLU A 65 -44.32 7.95 7.44
CA GLU A 65 -43.35 7.01 6.87
C GLU A 65 -42.22 6.67 7.86
N SER A 66 -41.51 5.57 7.58
CA SER A 66 -40.29 5.18 8.27
C SER A 66 -39.12 5.20 7.30
N GLY A 67 -38.05 5.90 7.66
CA GLY A 67 -36.79 5.89 6.90
C GLY A 67 -35.72 5.07 7.61
N GLY A 68 -34.82 4.48 6.83
CA GLY A 68 -33.65 3.77 7.34
C GLY A 68 -32.36 4.48 6.90
N PHE A 69 -31.38 4.52 7.79
CA PHE A 69 -30.02 4.94 7.46
C PHE A 69 -29.08 3.79 7.82
N SER A 70 -28.25 3.37 6.86
CA SER A 70 -27.28 2.30 7.04
C SER A 70 -25.90 2.79 6.65
N SER A 71 -24.91 2.30 7.38
CA SER A 71 -23.50 2.61 7.18
C SER A 71 -22.67 1.45 7.70
N GLN A 72 -21.50 1.25 7.11
CA GLN A 72 -20.60 0.19 7.50
C GLN A 72 -19.35 0.77 8.15
N PHE A 73 -18.97 0.20 9.29
CA PHE A 73 -17.74 0.54 9.98
C PHE A 73 -16.81 -0.67 10.01
N TYR A 74 -15.58 -0.48 9.56
CA TYR A 74 -14.52 -1.47 9.64
C TYR A 74 -13.49 -1.03 10.69
N ALA A 75 -13.10 -1.92 11.59
CA ALA A 75 -11.98 -1.72 12.50
C ALA A 75 -11.23 -3.03 12.67
N GLY A 76 -10.03 -3.11 12.10
CA GLY A 76 -9.33 -4.39 12.03
C GLY A 76 -7.94 -4.32 11.39
N PRO A 77 -7.27 -5.49 11.27
CA PRO A 77 -5.97 -5.59 10.63
C PRO A 77 -6.05 -5.29 9.14
N LYS A 78 -4.96 -4.79 8.54
CA LYS A 78 -4.88 -4.46 7.11
C LYS A 78 -4.82 -5.70 6.21
N LEU A 79 -5.92 -6.44 6.10
CA LEU A 79 -6.03 -7.64 5.26
C LEU A 79 -6.39 -7.25 3.82
N GLN A 80 -5.40 -7.24 2.93
CA GLN A 80 -5.53 -6.71 1.57
C GLN A 80 -6.69 -7.34 0.77
N ASN A 81 -6.88 -8.66 0.89
CA ASN A 81 -7.93 -9.40 0.18
C ASN A 81 -9.35 -9.08 0.67
N ASP A 82 -9.49 -8.66 1.92
CA ASP A 82 -10.80 -8.37 2.51
C ASP A 82 -11.16 -6.89 2.34
N LEU A 83 -10.16 -6.01 2.42
CA LEU A 83 -10.34 -4.57 2.21
C LEU A 83 -10.77 -4.24 0.77
N GLU A 84 -10.20 -4.92 -0.24
CA GLU A 84 -10.63 -4.72 -1.64
C GLU A 84 -12.11 -5.09 -1.87
N LYS A 85 -12.69 -5.97 -1.04
CA LYS A 85 -14.11 -6.34 -1.13
C LYS A 85 -15.05 -5.35 -0.45
N LEU A 86 -14.57 -4.59 0.54
CA LEU A 86 -15.39 -3.68 1.34
C LEU A 86 -15.68 -2.37 0.60
N ALA A 87 -14.66 -1.78 -0.02
CA ALA A 87 -14.84 -0.62 -0.89
C ALA A 87 -13.78 -0.58 -2.00
N PRO A 88 -14.14 -0.08 -3.19
CA PRO A 88 -13.18 0.28 -4.22
C PRO A 88 -12.08 1.18 -3.65
N GLY A 89 -10.82 0.83 -3.92
CA GLY A 89 -9.64 1.59 -3.47
C GLY A 89 -9.22 1.37 -2.02
N LEU A 90 -10.02 0.72 -1.16
CA LEU A 90 -9.65 0.49 0.24
C LEU A 90 -8.47 -0.50 0.37
N GLY A 91 -8.26 -1.38 -0.60
CA GLY A 91 -7.06 -2.22 -0.68
C GLY A 91 -5.74 -1.49 -0.92
N LEU A 92 -5.79 -0.22 -1.34
CA LEU A 92 -4.60 0.65 -1.50
C LEU A 92 -4.10 1.22 -0.18
N THR A 93 -4.83 1.00 0.93
CA THR A 93 -4.40 1.40 2.29
C THR A 93 -3.19 0.59 2.80
N VAL A 94 -2.87 -0.52 2.13
CA VAL A 94 -1.59 -1.23 2.26
C VAL A 94 -0.58 -0.55 1.34
N ASP A 95 0.16 0.41 1.91
CA ASP A 95 1.06 1.25 1.15
C ASP A 95 2.39 0.52 0.86
N TYR A 96 2.54 0.07 -0.38
CA TYR A 96 3.81 -0.41 -0.93
C TYR A 96 4.55 0.67 -1.74
N GLY A 97 4.02 1.90 -1.77
CA GLY A 97 4.54 3.05 -2.50
C GLY A 97 4.71 2.78 -3.99
N ILE A 98 5.81 3.32 -4.55
CA ILE A 98 6.22 3.13 -5.96
C ILE A 98 6.43 1.64 -6.30
N LEU A 99 6.72 0.81 -5.30
CA LEU A 99 7.00 -0.61 -5.48
C LEU A 99 5.73 -1.48 -5.54
N THR A 100 4.53 -0.89 -5.48
CA THR A 100 3.25 -1.63 -5.53
C THR A 100 3.15 -2.58 -6.72
N VAL A 101 3.69 -2.20 -7.89
CA VAL A 101 3.70 -3.01 -9.12
C VAL A 101 4.47 -4.33 -8.93
N ILE A 102 5.51 -4.32 -8.10
CA ILE A 102 6.36 -5.49 -7.83
C ILE A 102 5.89 -6.21 -6.56
N ALA A 103 5.49 -5.46 -5.54
CA ALA A 103 5.08 -5.99 -4.24
C ALA A 103 3.80 -6.84 -4.34
N LYS A 104 2.79 -6.39 -5.10
CA LYS A 104 1.53 -7.15 -5.26
C LYS A 104 1.75 -8.57 -5.82
N PRO A 105 2.45 -8.77 -6.96
CA PRO A 105 2.74 -10.12 -7.47
C PRO A 105 3.58 -10.98 -6.53
N ILE A 106 4.57 -10.39 -5.86
CA ILE A 106 5.42 -11.14 -4.92
C ILE A 106 4.61 -11.59 -3.70
N PHE A 107 3.76 -10.72 -3.15
CA PHE A 107 2.89 -11.05 -2.02
C PHE A 107 1.87 -12.13 -2.41
N TRP A 108 1.28 -12.04 -3.60
CA TRP A 108 0.39 -13.07 -4.13
C TRP A 108 1.10 -14.44 -4.22
N LEU A 109 2.32 -14.47 -4.75
CA LEU A 109 3.11 -15.70 -4.84
C LEU A 109 3.46 -16.23 -3.44
N LEU A 110 3.86 -15.37 -2.51
CA LEU A 110 4.15 -15.75 -1.12
C LEU A 110 2.92 -16.36 -0.43
N SER A 111 1.76 -15.73 -0.58
CA SER A 111 0.49 -16.21 -0.02
C SER A 111 0.09 -17.56 -0.60
N THR A 112 0.33 -17.77 -1.90
CA THR A 112 0.08 -19.07 -2.57
C THR A 112 1.01 -20.17 -2.06
N ILE A 113 2.29 -19.86 -1.78
CA ILE A 113 3.19 -20.83 -1.16
C ILE A 113 2.75 -21.09 0.29
N HIS A 114 2.33 -20.05 1.01
CA HIS A 114 1.85 -20.16 2.38
C HIS A 114 0.59 -21.00 2.50
N SER A 115 -0.34 -20.94 1.54
CA SER A 115 -1.55 -21.78 1.57
C SER A 115 -1.25 -23.28 1.49
N VAL A 116 -0.12 -23.67 0.90
CA VAL A 116 0.32 -25.06 0.81
C VAL A 116 1.16 -25.48 2.02
N VAL A 117 2.07 -24.60 2.47
CA VAL A 117 3.05 -24.92 3.52
C VAL A 117 2.50 -24.68 4.93
N GLY A 118 1.63 -23.68 5.10
CA GLY A 118 1.07 -23.26 6.38
C GLY A 118 2.05 -22.54 7.34
N ASN A 119 3.27 -22.22 6.89
CA ASN A 119 4.28 -21.56 7.71
C ASN A 119 5.00 -20.44 6.95
N TRP A 120 4.86 -19.21 7.44
CA TRP A 120 5.44 -18.00 6.82
C TRP A 120 6.96 -18.07 6.62
N GLY A 121 7.72 -18.62 7.56
CA GLY A 121 9.18 -18.71 7.45
C GLY A 121 9.62 -19.62 6.29
N TRP A 122 9.02 -20.80 6.20
CA TRP A 122 9.28 -21.72 5.08
C TRP A 122 8.79 -21.17 3.75
N SER A 123 7.66 -20.45 3.73
CA SER A 123 7.17 -19.79 2.53
C SER A 123 8.15 -18.75 2.00
N ILE A 124 8.79 -17.96 2.89
CA ILE A 124 9.82 -17.00 2.50
C ILE A 124 11.04 -17.72 1.92
N ILE A 125 11.52 -18.79 2.55
CA ILE A 125 12.66 -19.57 2.06
C ILE A 125 12.35 -20.09 0.63
N LEU A 126 11.20 -20.71 0.43
CA LEU A 126 10.80 -21.24 -0.88
C LEU A 126 10.64 -20.13 -1.93
N LEU A 127 10.03 -18.99 -1.55
CA LEU A 127 9.92 -17.83 -2.43
C LEU A 127 11.30 -17.36 -2.90
N THR A 128 12.27 -17.23 -1.98
CA THR A 128 13.63 -16.79 -2.34
C THR A 128 14.32 -17.77 -3.29
N ILE A 129 14.11 -19.08 -3.11
CA ILE A 129 14.63 -20.11 -4.01
C ILE A 129 13.99 -19.98 -5.39
N LEU A 130 12.67 -19.80 -5.46
CA LEU A 130 11.93 -19.63 -6.72
C LEU A 130 12.38 -18.40 -7.49
N ILE A 131 12.53 -17.26 -6.81
CA ILE A 131 13.03 -16.02 -7.43
C ILE A 131 14.46 -16.25 -7.97
N LYS A 132 15.36 -16.85 -7.18
CA LYS A 132 16.71 -17.17 -7.65
C LYS A 132 16.71 -18.12 -8.85
N ALA A 133 15.82 -19.11 -8.86
CA ALA A 133 15.68 -20.03 -9.98
C ALA A 133 15.18 -19.32 -11.25
N ALA A 134 14.16 -18.47 -11.12
CA ALA A 134 13.62 -17.68 -12.24
C ALA A 134 14.66 -16.72 -12.83
N PHE A 135 15.44 -16.05 -11.99
CA PHE A 135 16.49 -15.13 -12.41
C PHE A 135 17.86 -15.80 -12.65
N TYR A 136 17.95 -17.13 -12.60
CA TYR A 136 19.23 -17.84 -12.69
C TYR A 136 20.02 -17.48 -13.95
N LYS A 137 19.36 -17.41 -15.11
CA LYS A 137 20.02 -17.02 -16.37
C LYS A 137 20.59 -15.60 -16.32
N LEU A 138 19.86 -14.67 -15.72
CA LEU A 138 20.30 -13.28 -15.55
C LEU A 138 21.48 -13.20 -14.57
N SER A 139 21.40 -13.89 -13.44
CA SER A 139 22.49 -13.97 -12.47
C SER A 139 23.75 -14.59 -13.07
N ALA A 140 23.61 -15.66 -13.85
CA ALA A 140 24.73 -16.30 -14.54
C ALA A 140 25.38 -15.36 -15.58
N ALA A 141 24.57 -14.59 -16.32
CA ALA A 141 25.09 -13.59 -17.26
C ALA A 141 25.87 -12.46 -16.53
N SER A 142 25.33 -11.95 -15.43
CA SER A 142 25.99 -10.96 -14.58
C SER A 142 27.32 -11.49 -14.03
N TYR A 143 27.35 -12.75 -13.58
CA TYR A 143 28.56 -13.39 -13.08
C TYR A 143 29.64 -13.53 -14.17
N ARG A 144 29.26 -13.91 -15.40
CA ARG A 144 30.18 -13.94 -16.54
C ARG A 144 30.75 -12.56 -16.86
N SER A 145 29.94 -11.50 -16.79
CA SER A 145 30.40 -10.12 -16.98
C SER A 145 31.42 -9.70 -15.93
N MET A 146 31.13 -9.95 -14.65
CA MET A 146 32.07 -9.68 -13.55
C MET A 146 33.37 -10.46 -13.69
N ALA A 147 33.31 -11.73 -14.10
CA ALA A 147 34.50 -12.53 -14.35
C ALA A 147 35.37 -11.96 -15.49
N LYS A 148 34.75 -11.45 -16.57
CA LYS A 148 35.47 -10.73 -17.63
C LYS A 148 36.10 -9.46 -17.09
N MET A 149 35.37 -8.65 -16.32
CA MET A 149 35.87 -7.42 -15.73
C MET A 149 37.08 -7.66 -14.80
N LYS A 150 37.06 -8.75 -14.02
CA LYS A 150 38.19 -9.17 -13.18
C LYS A 150 39.45 -9.46 -13.99
N LYS A 151 39.33 -9.98 -15.23
CA LYS A 151 40.47 -10.18 -16.14
C LYS A 151 41.03 -8.87 -16.69
N VAL A 152 40.20 -7.85 -16.89
CA VAL A 152 40.63 -6.54 -17.43
C VAL A 152 41.11 -5.58 -16.34
N ALA A 153 40.69 -5.79 -15.09
CA ALA A 153 41.08 -5.00 -13.92
C ALA A 153 42.60 -4.75 -13.77
N PRO A 154 43.51 -5.74 -13.91
CA PRO A 154 44.95 -5.48 -13.81
C PRO A 154 45.48 -4.58 -14.93
N LYS A 155 44.93 -4.71 -16.15
CA LYS A 155 45.31 -3.84 -17.29
C LYS A 155 44.80 -2.42 -17.09
N LEU A 156 43.56 -2.27 -16.62
CA LEU A 156 42.99 -0.97 -16.23
C LEU A 156 43.82 -0.30 -15.13
N LYS A 157 44.31 -1.06 -14.15
CA LYS A 157 45.21 -0.55 -13.12
C LYS A 157 46.54 -0.06 -13.71
N SER A 158 47.17 -0.85 -14.59
CA SER A 158 48.41 -0.44 -15.25
C SER A 158 48.27 0.79 -16.15
N LEU A 159 47.10 1.00 -16.77
CA LEU A 159 46.79 2.20 -17.54
C LEU A 159 46.59 3.41 -16.63
N LYS A 160 45.86 3.24 -15.53
CA LYS A 160 45.65 4.28 -14.52
C LYS A 160 46.97 4.70 -13.85
N ASP A 161 47.88 3.77 -13.60
CA ASP A 161 49.20 4.08 -13.03
C ASP A 161 50.11 4.83 -14.03
N ARG A 162 49.88 4.67 -15.34
CA ARG A 162 50.67 5.33 -16.41
C ARG A 162 50.12 6.69 -16.86
N PHE A 163 48.80 6.88 -16.79
CA PHE A 163 48.11 8.05 -17.32
C PHE A 163 47.16 8.71 -16.30
N GLY A 164 47.40 8.49 -15.00
CA GLY A 164 46.50 8.92 -13.92
C GLY A 164 46.35 10.42 -13.74
N ASP A 165 47.30 11.21 -14.25
CA ASP A 165 47.27 12.69 -14.23
C ASP A 165 46.55 13.30 -15.45
N ASP A 166 46.16 12.50 -16.44
CA ASP A 166 45.45 12.94 -17.66
C ASP A 166 43.96 12.55 -17.56
N LYS A 167 43.24 13.26 -16.68
CA LYS A 167 41.83 13.02 -16.34
C LYS A 167 40.86 13.61 -17.35
#